data_AF-C5B6E0-F1
#
_entry.id   AF-C5B6E0-F1
#
_cell.length_a   1.000
_cell.length_b   1.000
_cell.length_c   1.000
_cell.angle_alpha   90.00
_cell.angle_beta   90.00
_cell.angle_gamma   90.00
#
_symmetry.space_group_name_H-M   'P 1'
#
loop_
_entity.id
_entity.type
_entity.pdbx_description
1 polymer ?
#
loop_
_entity_poly.entity_id
_entity_poly.type
_entity_poly.pdbx_seq_one_letter_code
_entity_poly.pdbx_strand_id
1 'polypeptide(L)'
;MTPMNIDIAETIRELVNKGALFAVNHSAGKDSQVLLQVVREVVPADQIVVIHADLSEVEWNGTLEHARKDSEGLEFRVVKARYKDGSTKTLLNLAEKREMFPDKANRWCTSDLKRDPIARAIRAYLEEPGKEHLKASKIVVSCMGMRADESPDRAKLLPFERNERASNSKREWYDWLPIHDMKLEQVWKVLEAKGRDPHWAYKVGMSRLSCAFCILSNKSDLRTAALYNPELFKTYVELERQHGRSMLMPKKGLPQYLETVVGMDTEQVAQAMQRREAGESHFVRIEDEDGTHYIDVLDPACAHRTFHTHFGEASKESFLSGEPAFLVVDRNFAAYLTKDEIVSLMAGTMPADDMDKLRAEFGNFFLASEERFEMMPHSMPPAPTLVEAAEYIAPCMR
;
A
#
# COMPACT_ATOMS: atom_id res chain seq x y z
N MET A 1 -1.96 -36.53 11.83
CA MET A 1 -3.29 -36.44 11.18
C MET A 1 -3.19 -35.37 10.12
N THR A 2 -3.26 -35.73 8.85
CA THR A 2 -3.40 -34.78 7.74
C THR A 2 -4.72 -34.01 7.94
N PRO A 3 -4.77 -32.67 7.81
CA PRO A 3 -6.02 -31.95 7.97
C PRO A 3 -6.98 -32.37 6.84
N MET A 4 -7.87 -33.30 7.15
CA MET A 4 -9.01 -33.68 6.32
C MET A 4 -9.91 -32.45 6.15
N ASN A 5 -10.27 -32.16 4.90
CA ASN A 5 -11.37 -31.30 4.44
C ASN A 5 -12.16 -30.61 5.56
N ILE A 6 -11.63 -29.51 6.08
CA ILE A 6 -12.41 -28.59 6.90
C ILE A 6 -13.26 -27.78 5.92
N ASP A 7 -14.58 -27.93 5.98
CA ASP A 7 -15.47 -26.95 5.38
C ASP A 7 -15.40 -25.67 6.23
N ILE A 8 -14.62 -24.70 5.74
CA ILE A 8 -14.40 -23.43 6.43
C ILE A 8 -15.72 -22.67 6.55
N ALA A 9 -16.60 -22.73 5.56
CA ALA A 9 -17.87 -22.01 5.62
C ALA A 9 -18.79 -22.58 6.70
N GLU A 10 -18.88 -23.90 6.84
CA GLU A 10 -19.59 -24.55 7.96
C GLU A 10 -18.94 -24.19 9.30
N THR A 11 -17.62 -24.27 9.39
CA THR A 11 -16.88 -23.95 10.62
C THR A 11 -17.15 -22.52 11.08
N ILE A 12 -17.14 -21.55 10.17
CA ILE A 12 -17.44 -20.15 10.49
C ILE A 12 -18.90 -19.98 10.93
N ARG A 13 -19.85 -20.64 10.25
CA ARG A 13 -21.27 -20.64 10.68
C ARG A 13 -21.45 -21.19 12.10
N GLU A 14 -20.77 -22.28 12.44
CA GLU A 14 -20.79 -22.82 13.80
C GLU A 14 -20.23 -21.84 14.84
N LEU A 15 -19.13 -21.15 14.53
CA LEU A 15 -18.52 -20.18 15.44
C LEU A 15 -19.41 -18.94 15.62
N VAL A 16 -20.04 -18.47 14.55
CA VAL A 16 -21.07 -17.42 14.60
C VAL A 16 -22.20 -17.85 15.55
N ASN A 17 -22.77 -19.04 15.35
CA ASN A 17 -23.85 -19.58 16.19
C ASN A 17 -23.45 -19.73 17.67
N LYS A 18 -22.17 -19.96 17.96
CA LYS A 18 -21.62 -20.02 19.32
C LYS A 18 -21.39 -18.65 19.97
N GLY A 19 -21.65 -17.55 19.27
CA GLY A 19 -21.45 -16.20 19.82
C GLY A 19 -19.99 -15.74 19.79
N ALA A 20 -19.14 -16.31 18.92
CA ALA A 20 -17.73 -15.93 18.82
C ALA A 20 -17.54 -14.45 18.49
N LEU A 21 -16.45 -13.84 18.98
CA LEU A 21 -16.00 -12.52 18.56
C LEU A 21 -15.11 -12.63 17.32
N PHE A 22 -15.45 -11.92 16.24
CA PHE A 22 -14.65 -11.77 15.05
C PHE A 22 -13.90 -10.45 15.07
N ALA A 23 -12.59 -10.51 15.33
CA ALA A 23 -11.70 -9.35 15.32
C ALA A 23 -11.09 -9.17 13.93
N VAL A 24 -11.57 -8.18 13.18
CA VAL A 24 -11.09 -7.87 11.82
C VAL A 24 -9.90 -6.93 11.90
N ASN A 25 -8.72 -7.40 11.48
CA ASN A 25 -7.50 -6.59 11.48
C ASN A 25 -7.45 -5.73 10.20
N HIS A 26 -7.70 -4.43 10.34
CA HIS A 26 -7.86 -3.52 9.21
C HIS A 26 -6.66 -2.58 9.06
N SER A 27 -5.89 -2.71 7.97
CA SER A 27 -4.70 -1.90 7.71
C SER A 27 -4.95 -0.75 6.73
N ALA A 28 -6.21 -0.48 6.37
CA ALA A 28 -6.61 0.44 5.29
C ALA A 28 -6.14 0.03 3.88
N GLY A 29 -5.50 -1.14 3.75
CA GLY A 29 -5.12 -1.68 2.45
C GLY A 29 -6.30 -2.37 1.77
N LYS A 30 -6.22 -2.48 0.44
CA LYS A 30 -7.22 -3.14 -0.40
C LYS A 30 -7.64 -4.53 0.11
N ASP A 31 -6.66 -5.33 0.55
CA ASP A 31 -6.89 -6.69 1.02
C ASP A 31 -7.65 -6.69 2.35
N SER A 32 -7.38 -5.73 3.25
CA SER A 32 -8.12 -5.58 4.50
C SER A 32 -9.53 -4.98 4.33
N GLN A 33 -9.75 -4.16 3.30
CA GLN A 33 -11.09 -3.67 2.94
C GLN A 33 -11.95 -4.83 2.42
N VAL A 34 -11.43 -5.62 1.48
CA VAL A 34 -12.16 -6.80 0.95
C VAL A 34 -12.41 -7.84 2.04
N LEU A 35 -11.41 -8.12 2.87
CA LEU A 35 -11.56 -8.94 4.08
C LEU A 35 -12.79 -8.50 4.90
N LEU A 36 -12.90 -7.21 5.18
CA LEU A 36 -14.00 -6.68 5.98
C LEU A 36 -15.35 -6.91 5.28
N GLN A 37 -15.43 -6.69 3.96
CA GLN A 37 -16.68 -6.94 3.22
C GLN A 37 -17.09 -8.42 3.27
N VAL A 38 -16.15 -9.35 3.10
CA VAL A 38 -16.42 -10.80 3.18
C VAL A 38 -16.89 -11.19 4.58
N VAL A 39 -16.26 -10.68 5.64
CA VAL A 39 -16.68 -10.98 7.02
C VAL A 39 -18.09 -10.45 7.30
N ARG A 40 -18.45 -9.25 6.83
CA ARG A 40 -19.78 -8.66 7.01
C ARG A 40 -20.92 -9.43 6.35
N GLU A 41 -20.63 -10.24 5.34
CA GLU A 41 -21.65 -11.06 4.67
C GLU A 41 -22.07 -12.26 5.49
N VAL A 42 -21.20 -12.76 6.38
CA VAL A 42 -21.40 -14.03 7.09
C VAL A 42 -21.41 -13.91 8.61
N VAL A 43 -20.96 -12.78 9.16
CA VAL A 43 -20.90 -12.53 10.60
C VAL A 43 -21.82 -11.36 10.98
N PRO A 44 -22.70 -11.52 11.99
CA PRO A 44 -23.50 -10.44 12.56
C PRO A 44 -22.64 -9.26 13.05
N ALA A 45 -23.12 -8.03 12.83
CA ALA A 45 -22.39 -6.82 13.14
C ALA A 45 -21.99 -6.68 14.63
N ASP A 46 -22.84 -7.16 15.54
CA ASP A 46 -22.60 -7.16 16.98
C ASP A 46 -21.50 -8.15 17.42
N GLN A 47 -21.16 -9.12 16.56
CA GLN A 47 -20.04 -10.04 16.74
C GLN A 47 -18.73 -9.58 16.08
N ILE A 48 -18.73 -8.44 15.38
CA ILE A 48 -17.55 -7.91 14.70
C ILE A 48 -16.96 -6.76 15.50
N VAL A 49 -15.64 -6.79 15.70
CA VAL A 49 -14.87 -5.61 16.08
C VAL A 49 -13.76 -5.40 15.05
N VAL A 50 -13.69 -4.19 14.50
CA VAL A 50 -12.60 -3.82 13.60
C VAL A 50 -11.47 -3.21 14.42
N ILE A 51 -10.25 -3.68 14.17
CA ILE A 51 -9.06 -3.26 14.91
C ILE A 51 -8.02 -2.75 13.93
N HIS A 52 -7.62 -1.50 14.15
CA HIS A 52 -6.55 -0.86 13.41
C HIS A 52 -5.34 -0.63 14.34
N ALA A 53 -4.19 -1.19 13.98
CA ALA A 53 -2.94 -0.93 14.67
C ALA A 53 -2.28 0.30 14.05
N ASP A 54 -2.40 1.43 14.74
CA ASP A 54 -1.84 2.72 14.35
C ASP A 54 -0.33 2.70 14.61
N LEU A 55 0.45 2.74 13.53
CA LEU A 55 1.91 2.81 13.56
C LEU A 55 2.43 4.25 13.60
N SER A 56 1.53 5.23 13.73
CA SER A 56 1.81 6.65 13.92
C SER A 56 2.60 7.24 12.76
N GLU A 57 3.77 7.83 13.01
CA GLU A 57 4.49 8.68 12.06
C GLU A 57 4.96 7.97 10.78
N VAL A 58 4.90 6.64 10.72
CA VAL A 58 5.36 5.87 9.56
C VAL A 58 4.24 5.47 8.59
N GLU A 59 2.99 5.79 8.89
CA GLU A 59 1.85 5.49 8.01
C GLU A 59 1.67 6.53 6.92
N TRP A 60 0.91 6.18 5.88
CA TRP A 60 0.46 7.16 4.89
C TRP A 60 -0.55 8.11 5.53
N ASN A 61 -0.52 9.38 5.15
CA ASN A 61 -1.54 10.34 5.59
C ASN A 61 -2.95 9.85 5.22
N GLY A 62 -3.91 9.95 6.13
CA GLY A 62 -5.28 9.47 5.92
C GLY A 62 -5.51 7.97 6.18
N THR A 63 -4.50 7.20 6.56
CA THR A 63 -4.64 5.73 6.76
C THR A 63 -5.69 5.40 7.83
N LEU A 64 -5.64 6.08 8.98
CA LEU A 64 -6.58 5.86 10.08
C LEU A 64 -8.00 6.29 9.70
N GLU A 65 -8.14 7.45 9.08
CA GLU A 65 -9.40 8.02 8.62
C GLU A 65 -10.07 7.10 7.60
N HIS A 66 -9.28 6.60 6.64
CA HIS A 66 -9.74 5.65 5.65
C HIS A 66 -10.18 4.33 6.29
N ALA A 67 -9.38 3.75 7.21
CA ALA A 67 -9.76 2.53 7.91
C ALA A 67 -11.06 2.70 8.72
N ARG A 68 -11.22 3.84 9.39
CA ARG A 68 -12.42 4.16 10.17
C ARG A 68 -13.63 4.31 9.27
N LYS A 69 -13.52 5.04 8.15
CA LYS A 69 -14.59 5.23 7.17
C LYS A 69 -15.03 3.90 6.55
N ASP A 70 -14.09 3.03 6.18
CA ASP A 70 -14.42 1.70 5.62
C ASP A 70 -15.18 0.82 6.62
N SER A 71 -14.96 1.06 7.92
CA SER A 71 -15.55 0.33 9.04
C SER A 71 -16.87 0.90 9.57
N GLU A 72 -17.47 1.87 8.87
CA GLU A 72 -18.74 2.48 9.29
C GLU A 72 -19.84 1.45 9.56
N GLY A 73 -20.54 1.66 10.68
CA GLY A 73 -21.58 0.75 11.18
C GLY A 73 -21.07 -0.41 12.04
N LEU A 74 -19.77 -0.48 12.31
CA LEU A 74 -19.16 -1.47 13.20
C LEU A 74 -18.38 -0.80 14.32
N GLU A 75 -18.11 -1.54 15.40
CA GLU A 75 -17.19 -1.04 16.43
C GLU A 75 -15.76 -1.02 15.91
N PHE A 76 -15.11 0.13 16.04
CA PHE A 76 -13.76 0.37 15.52
C PHE A 76 -12.79 0.76 16.64
N ARG A 77 -11.71 -0.02 16.79
CA ARG A 77 -10.70 0.16 17.83
C ARG A 77 -9.35 0.53 17.22
N VAL A 78 -8.81 1.66 17.66
CA VAL A 78 -7.44 2.08 17.35
C VAL A 78 -6.52 1.59 18.45
N VAL A 79 -5.45 0.92 18.05
CA VAL A 79 -4.49 0.33 18.98
C VAL A 79 -3.11 0.89 18.69
N LYS A 80 -2.48 1.44 19.73
CA LYS A 80 -1.09 1.89 19.70
C LYS A 80 -0.23 1.04 20.62
N ALA A 81 0.97 0.71 20.15
CA ALA A 81 1.94 0.02 20.98
C ALA A 81 2.48 0.97 22.07
N ARG A 82 2.70 0.42 23.28
CA ARG A 82 3.26 1.15 24.42
C ARG A 82 4.38 0.36 25.08
N TYR A 83 5.36 1.08 25.60
CA TYR A 83 6.34 0.52 26.54
C TYR A 83 5.69 0.21 27.90
N LYS A 84 6.42 -0.49 28.76
CA LYS A 84 5.92 -0.90 30.10
C LYS A 84 5.63 0.30 31.00
N ASP A 85 6.36 1.40 30.81
CA ASP A 85 6.17 2.67 31.52
C ASP A 85 5.02 3.53 30.98
N GLY A 86 4.30 3.05 29.95
CA GLY A 86 3.18 3.74 29.32
C GLY A 86 3.55 4.68 28.18
N SER A 87 4.84 4.95 27.96
CA SER A 87 5.32 5.78 26.85
C SER A 87 5.03 5.13 25.48
N THR A 88 4.90 5.96 24.45
CA THR A 88 4.61 5.51 23.08
C THR A 88 5.76 4.67 22.53
N LYS A 89 5.43 3.55 21.88
CA LYS A 89 6.39 2.66 21.24
C LYS A 89 6.16 2.68 19.73
N THR A 90 7.00 3.39 18.98
CA THR A 90 6.90 3.48 17.52
C THR A 90 7.96 2.63 16.81
N LEU A 91 7.83 2.49 15.48
CA LEU A 91 8.84 1.84 14.65
C LEU A 91 10.18 2.56 14.72
N LEU A 92 10.18 3.88 14.63
CA LEU A 92 11.40 4.68 14.65
C LEU A 92 12.07 4.65 16.02
N ASN A 93 11.32 4.72 17.13
CA ASN A 93 11.91 4.56 18.46
C ASN A 93 12.58 3.20 18.65
N LEU A 94 11.99 2.14 18.09
CA LEU A 94 12.59 0.81 18.15
C LEU A 94 13.82 0.70 17.26
N ALA A 95 13.79 1.31 16.07
CA ALA A 95 14.91 1.32 15.15
C ALA A 95 16.13 2.04 15.75
N GLU A 96 15.90 3.24 16.31
CA GLU A 96 16.90 4.02 17.05
C GLU A 96 17.49 3.20 18.22
N LYS A 97 16.61 2.69 19.09
CA LYS A 97 17.04 1.94 20.29
C LYS A 97 17.81 0.65 19.97
N ARG A 98 17.51 0.03 18.83
CA ARG A 98 18.17 -1.20 18.38
C ARG A 98 19.31 -0.93 17.41
N GLU A 99 19.52 0.34 17.03
CA GLU A 99 20.47 0.78 16.00
C GLU A 99 20.31 0.00 14.69
N MET A 100 19.09 -0.42 14.37
CA MET A 100 18.75 -1.19 13.17
C MET A 100 17.26 -1.19 12.88
N PHE A 101 16.90 -1.23 11.61
CA PHE A 101 15.54 -1.51 11.16
C PHE A 101 15.20 -3.02 11.27
N PRO A 102 13.91 -3.40 11.23
CA PRO A 102 13.53 -4.80 11.19
C PRO A 102 13.93 -5.45 9.86
N ASP A 103 13.97 -6.78 9.81
CA ASP A 103 14.20 -7.52 8.56
C ASP A 103 13.14 -8.61 8.35
N LYS A 104 13.17 -9.30 7.20
CA LYS A 104 12.16 -10.33 6.85
C LYS A 104 12.13 -11.47 7.88
N ALA A 105 13.25 -11.85 8.47
CA ALA A 105 13.37 -12.88 9.50
C ALA A 105 13.05 -12.33 10.91
N ASN A 106 13.50 -11.12 11.21
CA ASN A 106 13.36 -10.46 12.50
C ASN A 106 12.30 -9.35 12.45
N ARG A 107 11.05 -9.73 12.17
CA ARG A 107 9.89 -8.80 12.07
C ARG A 107 9.36 -8.36 13.44
N TRP A 108 10.22 -7.75 14.25
CA TRP A 108 9.81 -7.19 15.54
C TRP A 108 8.76 -6.08 15.37
N CYS A 109 8.73 -5.39 14.23
CA CYS A 109 7.65 -4.46 13.89
C CYS A 109 6.28 -5.14 13.81
N THR A 110 6.20 -6.42 13.44
CA THR A 110 4.95 -7.18 13.44
C THR A 110 4.59 -7.65 14.84
N SER A 111 5.53 -8.22 15.59
CA SER A 111 5.25 -8.74 16.93
C SER A 111 4.89 -7.63 17.91
N ASP A 112 5.74 -6.60 17.97
CA ASP A 112 5.75 -5.61 19.05
C ASP A 112 4.76 -4.49 18.80
N LEU A 113 4.57 -4.11 17.53
CA LEU A 113 3.75 -2.94 17.17
C LEU A 113 2.34 -3.31 16.72
N LYS A 114 2.14 -4.54 16.21
CA LYS A 114 0.84 -4.99 15.69
C LYS A 114 0.25 -6.10 16.55
N ARG A 115 0.83 -7.30 16.47
CA ARG A 115 0.23 -8.53 17.01
C ARG A 115 -0.03 -8.47 18.51
N ASP A 116 0.98 -8.11 19.32
CA ASP A 116 0.84 -8.13 20.78
C ASP A 116 -0.10 -7.02 21.29
N PRO A 117 -0.02 -5.76 20.80
CA PRO A 117 -1.01 -4.73 21.11
C PRO A 117 -2.43 -5.10 20.70
N ILE A 118 -2.64 -5.63 19.50
CA ILE A 118 -3.97 -6.08 19.02
C ILE A 118 -4.54 -7.16 19.95
N ALA A 119 -3.75 -8.19 20.26
CA ALA A 119 -4.20 -9.26 21.14
C ALA A 119 -4.54 -8.77 22.55
N ARG A 120 -3.88 -7.72 23.03
CA ARG A 120 -4.23 -7.07 24.30
C ARG A 120 -5.54 -6.29 24.17
N ALA A 121 -5.73 -5.54 23.09
CA ALA A 121 -6.93 -4.77 22.83
C ALA A 121 -8.17 -5.65 22.71
N ILE A 122 -8.09 -6.78 22.00
CA ILE A 122 -9.20 -7.75 21.91
C ILE A 122 -9.59 -8.28 23.29
N ARG A 123 -8.60 -8.59 24.15
CA ARG A 123 -8.88 -9.06 25.51
C ARG A 123 -9.52 -7.97 26.36
N ALA A 124 -9.05 -6.73 26.26
CA ALA A 124 -9.65 -5.61 26.96
C ALA A 124 -11.09 -5.35 26.49
N TYR A 125 -11.33 -5.42 25.18
CA TYR A 125 -12.64 -5.27 24.56
C TYR A 125 -13.66 -6.27 25.13
N LEU A 126 -13.28 -7.55 25.28
CA LEU A 126 -14.15 -8.57 25.88
C LEU A 126 -14.49 -8.32 27.36
N GLU A 127 -13.75 -7.46 28.05
CA GLU A 127 -14.00 -7.08 29.45
C GLU A 127 -14.86 -5.82 29.59
N GLU A 128 -15.20 -5.14 28.48
CA GLU A 128 -15.99 -3.92 28.52
C GLU A 128 -17.48 -4.19 28.79
N PRO A 129 -18.19 -3.26 29.45
CA PRO A 129 -19.64 -3.36 29.66
C PRO A 129 -20.40 -3.53 28.34
N GLY A 130 -21.37 -4.42 28.31
CA GLY A 130 -22.17 -4.72 27.11
C GLY A 130 -21.56 -5.78 26.19
N LYS A 131 -20.37 -6.32 26.53
CA LYS A 131 -19.68 -7.38 25.77
C LYS A 131 -19.81 -8.76 26.42
N GLU A 132 -20.71 -8.91 27.40
CA GLU A 132 -20.89 -10.14 28.17
C GLU A 132 -21.29 -11.31 27.27
N HIS A 133 -22.13 -11.07 26.26
CA HIS A 133 -22.55 -12.08 25.28
C HIS A 133 -21.37 -12.63 24.47
N LEU A 134 -20.44 -11.78 24.03
CA LEU A 134 -19.22 -12.19 23.33
C LEU A 134 -18.24 -12.89 24.27
N LYS A 135 -18.09 -12.36 25.50
CA LYS A 135 -17.22 -12.95 26.52
C LYS A 135 -17.66 -14.35 26.93
N ALA A 136 -18.98 -14.59 26.99
CA ALA A 136 -19.55 -15.89 27.37
C ALA A 136 -19.17 -17.01 26.40
N SER A 137 -19.03 -16.71 25.09
CA SER A 137 -18.60 -17.69 24.09
C SER A 137 -17.20 -18.22 24.34
N LYS A 138 -16.30 -17.40 24.93
CA LYS A 138 -14.87 -17.68 25.10
C LYS A 138 -14.14 -17.99 23.79
N ILE A 139 -14.69 -17.57 22.64
CA ILE A 139 -14.13 -17.84 21.32
C ILE A 139 -13.79 -16.50 20.64
N VAL A 140 -12.57 -16.41 20.13
CA VAL A 140 -12.09 -15.29 19.31
C VAL A 140 -11.64 -15.82 17.96
N VAL A 141 -12.04 -15.13 16.89
CA VAL A 141 -11.57 -15.37 15.52
C VAL A 141 -10.87 -14.10 15.03
N SER A 142 -9.55 -14.15 14.90
CA SER A 142 -8.73 -13.06 14.36
C SER A 142 -8.66 -13.17 12.84
N CYS A 143 -9.32 -12.24 12.16
CA CYS A 143 -9.44 -12.22 10.71
C CYS A 143 -8.33 -11.37 10.08
N MET A 144 -7.60 -11.88 9.09
CA MET A 144 -6.48 -11.19 8.44
C MET A 144 -6.55 -11.31 6.92
N GLY A 145 -6.24 -10.23 6.21
CA GLY A 145 -6.36 -10.12 4.75
C GLY A 145 -5.12 -10.62 4.00
N MET A 146 -4.65 -11.83 4.31
CA MET A 146 -3.43 -12.39 3.70
C MET A 146 -3.82 -13.39 2.61
N ARG A 147 -3.27 -13.23 1.39
CA ARG A 147 -3.62 -14.07 0.22
C ARG A 147 -2.47 -14.99 -0.17
N ALA A 148 -2.80 -16.19 -0.60
CA ALA A 148 -1.83 -17.19 -1.09
C ALA A 148 -0.97 -16.62 -2.24
N ASP A 149 -1.61 -15.85 -3.11
CA ASP A 149 -1.05 -15.23 -4.30
C ASP A 149 -0.08 -14.05 -4.00
N GLU A 150 0.04 -13.59 -2.75
CA GLU A 150 1.02 -12.57 -2.39
C GLU A 150 2.47 -13.07 -2.40
N SER A 151 2.72 -14.33 -2.03
CA SER A 151 4.06 -14.93 -2.02
C SER A 151 4.05 -16.44 -1.75
N PRO A 152 5.14 -17.17 -2.05
CA PRO A 152 5.27 -18.60 -1.73
C PRO A 152 5.11 -18.93 -0.24
N ASP A 153 5.50 -18.03 0.65
CA ASP A 153 5.34 -18.21 2.10
C ASP A 153 3.88 -18.07 2.51
N ARG A 154 3.11 -17.18 1.86
CA ARG A 154 1.68 -17.00 2.09
C ARG A 154 0.84 -18.14 1.53
N ALA A 155 1.24 -18.71 0.40
CA ALA A 155 0.58 -19.88 -0.21
C ALA A 155 0.56 -21.10 0.71
N LYS A 156 1.52 -21.21 1.64
CA LYS A 156 1.62 -22.31 2.61
C LYS A 156 0.78 -22.11 3.87
N LEU A 157 0.22 -20.93 4.07
CA LEU A 157 -0.62 -20.67 5.24
C LEU A 157 -1.93 -21.46 5.15
N LEU A 158 -2.41 -21.93 6.29
CA LEU A 158 -3.74 -22.49 6.38
C LEU A 158 -4.77 -21.35 6.39
N PRO A 159 -5.84 -21.41 5.57
CA PRO A 159 -6.84 -20.36 5.58
C PRO A 159 -7.60 -20.26 6.91
N PHE A 160 -7.62 -21.33 7.71
CA PHE A 160 -8.20 -21.34 9.05
C PHE A 160 -7.39 -22.27 9.96
N GLU A 161 -6.95 -21.77 11.12
CA GLU A 161 -6.22 -22.57 12.10
C GLU A 161 -6.42 -22.09 13.54
N ARG A 162 -6.21 -22.99 14.51
CA ARG A 162 -6.21 -22.63 15.93
C ARG A 162 -4.91 -21.93 16.29
N ASN A 163 -5.01 -20.74 16.89
CA ASN A 163 -3.87 -20.00 17.38
C ASN A 163 -3.45 -20.52 18.76
N GLU A 164 -2.51 -21.46 18.78
CA GLU A 164 -1.99 -22.07 20.02
C GLU A 164 -1.40 -21.06 21.00
N ARG A 165 -0.77 -19.99 20.51
CA ARG A 165 -0.15 -18.95 21.36
C ARG A 165 -1.20 -18.08 22.06
N ALA A 166 -2.31 -17.78 21.40
CA ALA A 166 -3.35 -16.88 21.93
C ALA A 166 -4.45 -17.62 22.71
N SER A 167 -4.60 -18.92 22.42
CA SER A 167 -5.51 -19.84 23.12
C SER A 167 -4.98 -20.24 24.49
N ASN A 168 -5.88 -20.62 25.41
CA ASN A 168 -5.55 -21.20 26.70
C ASN A 168 -6.72 -22.07 27.20
N SER A 169 -6.66 -22.57 28.44
CA SER A 169 -7.71 -23.43 29.02
C SER A 169 -9.09 -22.77 29.18
N LYS A 170 -9.17 -21.44 29.05
CA LYS A 170 -10.40 -20.67 29.21
C LYS A 170 -10.88 -19.98 27.94
N ARG A 171 -10.08 -19.97 26.87
CA ARG A 171 -10.39 -19.24 25.63
C ARG A 171 -9.80 -19.95 24.42
N GLU A 172 -10.65 -20.15 23.42
CA GLU A 172 -10.25 -20.61 22.10
C GLU A 172 -10.00 -19.40 21.20
N TRP A 173 -8.90 -19.45 20.46
CA TRP A 173 -8.52 -18.41 19.53
C TRP A 173 -8.17 -19.04 18.18
N TYR A 174 -8.76 -18.52 17.13
CA TYR A 174 -8.54 -18.97 15.75
C TYR A 174 -8.01 -17.83 14.91
N ASP A 175 -7.14 -18.14 13.96
CA ASP A 175 -6.75 -17.24 12.88
C ASP A 175 -7.52 -17.66 11.62
N TRP A 176 -8.14 -16.68 10.95
CA TRP A 176 -8.91 -16.89 9.73
C TRP A 176 -8.42 -15.94 8.64
N LEU A 177 -8.24 -16.46 7.43
CA LEU A 177 -7.86 -15.75 6.22
C LEU A 177 -9.01 -15.82 5.19
N PRO A 178 -10.08 -15.02 5.33
CA PRO A 178 -11.28 -15.09 4.49
C PRO A 178 -11.06 -14.93 2.99
N ILE A 179 -9.94 -14.34 2.59
CA ILE A 179 -9.62 -14.01 1.19
C ILE A 179 -8.37 -14.76 0.70
N HIS A 180 -7.97 -15.84 1.39
CA HIS A 180 -6.69 -16.51 1.15
C HIS A 180 -6.53 -16.99 -0.30
N ASP A 181 -7.60 -17.51 -0.90
CA ASP A 181 -7.64 -18.03 -2.25
C ASP A 181 -7.87 -16.95 -3.33
N MET A 182 -8.18 -15.71 -2.94
CA MET A 182 -8.41 -14.63 -3.88
C MET A 182 -7.10 -14.20 -4.56
N LYS A 183 -7.19 -13.97 -5.87
CA LYS A 183 -6.17 -13.29 -6.67
C LYS A 183 -6.30 -11.77 -6.57
N LEU A 184 -5.25 -11.06 -6.96
CA LEU A 184 -5.21 -9.60 -6.90
C LEU A 184 -6.35 -8.95 -7.69
N GLU A 185 -6.68 -9.47 -8.86
CA GLU A 185 -7.75 -8.92 -9.71
C GLU A 185 -9.13 -9.10 -9.08
N GLN A 186 -9.32 -10.19 -8.33
CA GLN A 186 -10.57 -10.43 -7.61
C GLN A 186 -10.75 -9.45 -6.45
N VAL A 187 -9.67 -9.10 -5.74
CA VAL A 187 -9.70 -8.07 -4.68
C VAL A 187 -10.20 -6.75 -5.24
N TRP A 188 -9.63 -6.28 -6.36
CA TRP A 188 -10.06 -5.04 -6.99
C TRP A 188 -11.52 -5.09 -7.48
N LYS A 189 -11.92 -6.19 -8.13
CA LYS A 189 -13.30 -6.39 -8.56
C LYS A 189 -14.29 -6.37 -7.40
N VAL A 190 -13.93 -6.93 -6.24
CA VAL A 190 -14.81 -6.89 -5.06
C VAL A 190 -14.93 -5.47 -4.53
N LEU A 191 -13.84 -4.69 -4.46
CA LEU A 191 -13.92 -3.29 -4.04
C LEU A 191 -14.84 -2.47 -4.95
N GLU A 192 -14.65 -2.61 -6.27
CA GLU A 192 -15.49 -1.96 -7.27
C GLU A 192 -16.96 -2.37 -7.14
N ALA A 193 -17.25 -3.67 -7.08
CA ALA A 193 -18.61 -4.20 -6.95
C ALA A 193 -19.29 -3.77 -5.63
N LYS A 194 -18.51 -3.50 -4.58
CA LYS A 194 -19.01 -3.01 -3.29
C LYS A 194 -19.04 -1.48 -3.20
N GLY A 195 -18.67 -0.76 -4.26
CA GLY A 195 -18.61 0.71 -4.27
C GLY A 195 -17.62 1.25 -3.24
N ARG A 196 -16.52 0.54 -2.98
CA ARG A 196 -15.48 0.92 -2.02
C ARG A 196 -14.29 1.53 -2.74
N ASP A 197 -14.03 2.80 -2.45
CA ASP A 197 -12.80 3.43 -2.92
C ASP A 197 -11.59 2.87 -2.17
N PRO A 198 -10.48 2.56 -2.86
CA PRO A 198 -9.23 2.23 -2.21
C PRO A 198 -8.55 3.48 -1.65
N HIS A 199 -7.63 3.28 -0.71
CA HIS A 199 -6.78 4.36 -0.18
C HIS A 199 -6.05 5.11 -1.30
N TRP A 200 -5.93 6.44 -1.20
CA TRP A 200 -5.37 7.29 -2.25
C TRP A 200 -3.93 6.92 -2.66
N ALA A 201 -3.16 6.33 -1.75
CA ALA A 201 -1.80 5.86 -2.02
C ALA A 201 -1.75 4.87 -3.22
N TYR A 202 -2.80 4.08 -3.44
CA TYR A 202 -2.91 3.21 -4.61
C TYR A 202 -3.04 3.99 -5.92
N LYS A 203 -3.75 5.13 -5.91
CA LYS A 203 -3.92 6.01 -7.08
C LYS A 203 -2.60 6.65 -7.53
N VAL A 204 -1.66 6.81 -6.60
CA VAL A 204 -0.32 7.36 -6.88
C VAL A 204 0.73 6.27 -7.13
N GLY A 205 0.32 5.01 -7.31
CA GLY A 205 1.18 3.93 -7.78
C GLY A 205 1.69 2.95 -6.72
N MET A 206 1.23 3.05 -5.46
CA MET A 206 1.60 2.03 -4.47
C MET A 206 0.96 0.69 -4.78
N SER A 207 1.75 -0.39 -4.77
CA SER A 207 1.23 -1.75 -4.91
C SER A 207 0.66 -2.31 -3.58
N ARG A 208 1.07 -1.73 -2.46
CA ARG A 208 0.72 -2.15 -1.09
C ARG A 208 0.61 -0.97 -0.14
N LEU A 209 -0.26 -1.12 0.87
CA LEU A 209 -0.47 -0.12 1.92
C LEU A 209 -0.17 -0.71 3.30
N SER A 210 0.81 -0.13 3.99
CA SER A 210 1.06 -0.30 5.43
C SER A 210 1.85 0.94 5.88
N CYS A 211 3.12 0.78 6.29
CA CYS A 211 4.02 1.92 6.44
C CYS A 211 4.39 2.48 5.06
N ALA A 212 4.68 3.79 4.97
CA ALA A 212 5.20 4.43 3.77
C ALA A 212 6.51 3.77 3.31
N PHE A 213 7.49 3.66 4.22
CA PHE A 213 8.72 2.90 4.00
C PHE A 213 8.63 1.56 4.71
N CYS A 214 8.50 0.48 3.94
CA CYS A 214 8.44 -0.87 4.48
C CYS A 214 9.57 -1.71 3.91
N ILE A 215 10.15 -2.54 4.76
CA ILE A 215 11.23 -3.49 4.41
C ILE A 215 10.81 -4.57 3.38
N LEU A 216 9.51 -4.66 3.08
CA LEU A 216 8.94 -5.56 2.08
C LEU A 216 8.47 -4.81 0.82
N SER A 217 8.66 -3.49 0.74
CA SER A 217 8.28 -2.70 -0.43
C SER A 217 9.26 -2.93 -1.58
N ASN A 218 8.74 -2.87 -2.80
CA ASN A 218 9.58 -2.90 -3.99
C ASN A 218 10.22 -1.52 -4.24
N LYS A 219 11.16 -1.44 -5.19
CA LYS A 219 11.85 -0.19 -5.54
C LYS A 219 10.88 0.94 -5.95
N SER A 220 9.88 0.63 -6.77
CA SER A 220 8.90 1.60 -7.27
C SER A 220 8.03 2.14 -6.12
N ASP A 221 7.55 1.27 -5.23
CA ASP A 221 6.81 1.69 -4.02
C ASP A 221 7.65 2.64 -3.16
N LEU A 222 8.94 2.34 -2.97
CA LEU A 222 9.83 3.17 -2.14
C LEU A 222 10.11 4.53 -2.78
N ARG A 223 10.23 4.58 -4.11
CA ARG A 223 10.35 5.85 -4.85
C ARG A 223 9.09 6.69 -4.71
N THR A 224 7.91 6.10 -4.90
CA THR A 224 6.63 6.77 -4.66
C THR A 224 6.53 7.25 -3.21
N ALA A 225 6.86 6.41 -2.23
CA ALA A 225 6.84 6.78 -0.82
C ALA A 225 7.76 7.97 -0.52
N ALA A 226 8.96 8.03 -1.12
CA ALA A 226 9.90 9.16 -0.97
C ALA A 226 9.29 10.48 -1.42
N LEU A 227 8.62 10.49 -2.56
CA LEU A 227 8.04 11.70 -3.14
C LEU A 227 6.81 12.20 -2.40
N TYR A 228 5.99 11.28 -1.87
CA TYR A 228 4.77 11.63 -1.16
C TYR A 228 4.97 11.78 0.36
N ASN A 229 6.11 11.34 0.89
CA ASN A 229 6.46 11.44 2.31
C ASN A 229 7.94 11.89 2.50
N PRO A 230 8.34 13.06 1.99
CA PRO A 230 9.74 13.48 1.89
C PRO A 230 10.42 13.70 3.26
N GLU A 231 9.70 14.25 4.23
CA GLU A 231 10.24 14.40 5.60
C GLU A 231 10.49 13.03 6.27
N LEU A 232 9.60 12.07 6.02
CA LEU A 232 9.77 10.71 6.52
C LEU A 232 10.91 9.99 5.78
N PHE A 233 11.07 10.21 4.47
CA PHE A 233 12.21 9.72 3.71
C PHE A 233 13.52 10.22 4.32
N LYS A 234 13.62 11.53 4.55
CA LYS A 234 14.77 12.16 5.20
C LYS A 234 15.07 11.53 6.56
N THR A 235 14.04 11.33 7.39
CA THR A 235 14.18 10.69 8.70
C THR A 235 14.77 9.27 8.59
N TYR A 236 14.30 8.47 7.64
CA TYR A 236 14.83 7.11 7.42
C TYR A 236 16.29 7.15 6.93
N VAL A 237 16.62 8.04 6.00
CA VAL A 237 17.97 8.22 5.47
C VAL A 237 18.95 8.65 6.58
N GLU A 238 18.54 9.58 7.43
CA GLU A 238 19.35 10.04 8.56
C GLU A 238 19.61 8.91 9.56
N LEU A 239 18.59 8.09 9.87
CA LEU A 239 18.75 6.89 10.69
C LEU A 239 19.71 5.87 10.07
N GLU A 240 19.60 5.61 8.76
CA GLU A 240 20.52 4.71 8.06
C GLU A 240 21.97 5.22 8.13
N ARG A 241 22.18 6.53 7.93
CA ARG A 241 23.49 7.19 8.02
C ARG A 241 24.07 7.16 9.43
N GLN A 242 23.26 7.49 10.44
CA GLN A 242 23.64 7.52 11.84
C GLN A 242 24.16 6.16 12.32
N HIS A 243 23.48 5.08 11.93
CA HIS A 243 23.82 3.73 12.38
C HIS A 243 24.73 2.96 11.39
N GLY A 244 24.97 3.50 10.20
CA GLY A 244 25.70 2.82 9.12
C GLY A 244 25.02 1.52 8.67
N ARG A 245 23.68 1.47 8.72
CA ARG A 245 22.89 0.26 8.43
C ARG A 245 21.65 0.60 7.63
N SER A 246 21.45 -0.13 6.53
CA SER A 246 20.27 0.04 5.70
C SER A 246 19.01 -0.63 6.28
N MET A 247 17.84 -0.08 5.97
CA MET A 247 16.54 -0.70 6.21
C MET A 247 16.24 -1.88 5.29
N LEU A 248 16.92 -1.98 4.14
CA LEU A 248 16.70 -3.01 3.15
C LEU A 248 17.76 -4.10 3.25
N MET A 249 17.37 -5.32 2.88
CA MET A 249 18.28 -6.45 2.87
C MET A 249 19.41 -6.24 1.84
N PRO A 250 20.66 -6.61 2.18
CA PRO A 250 21.76 -6.51 1.24
C PRO A 250 21.49 -7.31 -0.04
N LYS A 251 21.86 -6.75 -1.19
CA LYS A 251 21.82 -7.44 -2.48
C LYS A 251 23.24 -7.77 -2.91
N LYS A 252 23.52 -9.06 -3.11
CA LYS A 252 24.89 -9.56 -3.41
C LYS A 252 25.94 -9.09 -2.40
N GLY A 253 25.56 -9.03 -1.11
CA GLY A 253 26.45 -8.60 -0.02
C GLY A 253 26.62 -7.09 0.13
N LEU A 254 26.03 -6.28 -0.76
CA LEU A 254 26.09 -4.82 -0.68
C LEU A 254 24.87 -4.27 0.05
N PRO A 255 25.04 -3.35 1.03
CA PRO A 255 23.93 -2.60 1.63
C PRO A 255 23.07 -1.92 0.55
N GLN A 256 21.78 -1.78 0.83
CA GLN A 256 20.81 -1.19 -0.09
C GLN A 256 20.20 0.06 0.54
N TYR A 257 21.03 1.08 0.79
CA TYR A 257 20.57 2.34 1.39
C TYR A 257 19.41 2.95 0.62
N LEU A 258 18.49 3.57 1.35
CA LEU A 258 17.23 4.04 0.82
C LEU A 258 17.45 5.07 -0.31
N GLU A 259 18.41 5.99 -0.16
CA GLU A 259 18.81 6.94 -1.21
C GLU A 259 19.30 6.23 -2.48
N THR A 260 20.06 5.14 -2.33
CA THR A 260 20.55 4.36 -3.48
C THR A 260 19.42 3.62 -4.18
N VAL A 261 18.47 3.07 -3.42
CA VAL A 261 17.34 2.31 -4.01
C VAL A 261 16.32 3.25 -4.64
N VAL A 262 16.03 4.38 -4.00
CA VAL A 262 15.17 5.44 -4.54
C VAL A 262 15.83 6.13 -5.74
N GLY A 263 17.16 6.20 -5.76
CA GLY A 263 17.95 6.87 -6.80
C GLY A 263 17.94 8.40 -6.66
N MET A 264 17.58 8.90 -5.48
CA MET A 264 17.56 10.32 -5.15
C MET A 264 18.04 10.51 -3.71
N ASP A 265 18.81 11.56 -3.47
CA ASP A 265 19.11 12.04 -2.12
C ASP A 265 17.95 12.86 -1.53
N THR A 266 18.08 13.23 -0.26
CA THR A 266 17.08 14.02 0.47
C THR A 266 16.80 15.38 -0.15
N GLU A 267 17.79 16.04 -0.76
CA GLU A 267 17.62 17.35 -1.39
C GLU A 267 16.87 17.23 -2.72
N GLN A 268 17.25 16.24 -3.54
CA GLN A 268 16.58 15.92 -4.80
C GLN A 268 15.10 15.56 -4.58
N VAL A 269 14.79 14.80 -3.53
CA VAL A 269 13.41 14.49 -3.14
C VAL A 269 12.64 15.75 -2.70
N ALA A 270 13.26 16.63 -1.91
CA ALA A 270 12.64 17.89 -1.50
C ALA A 270 12.38 18.83 -2.70
N GLN A 271 13.31 18.93 -3.64
CA GLN A 271 13.14 19.70 -4.87
C GLN A 271 12.02 19.11 -5.75
N ALA A 272 11.93 17.77 -5.85
CA ALA A 272 10.85 17.12 -6.59
C ALA A 272 9.46 17.40 -5.97
N MET A 273 9.36 17.42 -4.63
CA MET A 273 8.15 17.84 -3.92
C MET A 273 7.80 19.30 -4.25
N GLN A 274 8.77 20.22 -4.18
CA GLN A 274 8.53 21.65 -4.48
C GLN A 274 8.02 21.86 -5.90
N ARG A 275 8.63 21.19 -6.90
CA ARG A 275 8.15 21.25 -8.29
C ARG A 275 6.72 20.72 -8.42
N ARG A 276 6.39 19.62 -7.74
CA ARG A 276 5.02 19.08 -7.72
C ARG A 276 4.03 20.07 -7.10
N GLU A 277 4.38 20.70 -5.98
CA GLU A 277 3.53 21.68 -5.30
C GLU A 277 3.34 22.97 -6.09
N ALA A 278 4.36 23.36 -6.85
CA ALA A 278 4.30 24.47 -7.80
C ALA A 278 3.52 24.13 -9.09
N GLY A 279 3.08 22.88 -9.26
CA GLY A 279 2.42 22.43 -10.48
C GLY A 279 3.35 22.35 -11.67
N GLU A 280 4.66 22.20 -11.47
CA GLU A 280 5.69 22.07 -12.53
C GLU A 280 6.00 20.59 -12.86
N SER A 281 5.18 19.66 -12.36
CA SER A 281 5.28 18.23 -12.65
C SER A 281 4.68 17.89 -14.02
N HIS A 282 5.40 17.12 -14.83
CA HIS A 282 4.88 16.59 -16.08
C HIS A 282 3.95 15.40 -15.76
N PHE A 283 2.73 15.39 -16.30
CA PHE A 283 1.81 14.26 -16.10
C PHE A 283 2.08 13.19 -17.14
N VAL A 284 1.87 11.92 -16.80
CA VAL A 284 1.98 10.86 -17.80
C VAL A 284 0.76 9.96 -17.76
N ARG A 285 0.06 9.84 -18.90
CA ARG A 285 -1.08 8.93 -19.08
C ARG A 285 -0.57 7.66 -19.75
N ILE A 286 -1.00 6.49 -19.25
CA ILE A 286 -0.71 5.20 -19.87
C ILE A 286 -2.04 4.52 -20.23
N GLU A 287 -2.25 4.20 -21.50
CA GLU A 287 -3.45 3.49 -21.98
C GLU A 287 -3.08 2.09 -22.51
N ASP A 288 -3.92 1.08 -22.28
CA ASP A 288 -3.75 -0.28 -22.81
C ASP A 288 -4.83 -0.52 -23.87
N GLU A 289 -4.41 -0.74 -25.12
CA GLU A 289 -5.28 -1.15 -26.21
C GLU A 289 -4.64 -2.32 -26.95
N ASP A 290 -5.37 -3.44 -27.06
CA ASP A 290 -4.93 -4.67 -27.72
C ASP A 290 -3.53 -5.19 -27.28
N GLY A 291 -3.15 -4.95 -26.03
CA GLY A 291 -1.86 -5.38 -25.46
C GLY A 291 -0.70 -4.42 -25.75
N THR A 292 -0.99 -3.22 -26.25
CA THR A 292 -0.05 -2.13 -26.49
C THR A 292 -0.28 -1.02 -25.47
N HIS A 293 0.80 -0.57 -24.81
CA HIS A 293 0.77 0.52 -23.86
C HIS A 293 1.13 1.83 -24.57
N TYR A 294 0.22 2.81 -24.54
CA TYR A 294 0.41 4.16 -25.05
C TYR A 294 0.85 5.06 -23.91
N ILE A 295 1.91 5.84 -24.09
CA ILE A 295 2.42 6.76 -23.06
C ILE A 295 2.28 8.20 -23.58
N ASP A 296 1.58 9.06 -22.85
CA ASP A 296 1.47 10.49 -23.14
C ASP A 296 2.12 11.29 -22.01
N VAL A 297 2.97 12.29 -22.29
CA VAL A 297 3.51 13.23 -21.28
C VAL A 297 2.84 14.61 -21.46
N LEU A 298 2.25 15.17 -20.42
CA LEU A 298 1.55 16.46 -20.44
C LEU A 298 2.34 17.51 -19.65
N ASP A 299 2.57 18.65 -20.29
CA ASP A 299 3.08 19.87 -19.67
C ASP A 299 1.97 20.55 -18.84
N PRO A 300 2.17 20.81 -17.55
CA PRO A 300 1.18 21.46 -16.69
C PRO A 300 0.83 22.90 -17.11
N ALA A 301 1.68 23.60 -17.88
CA ALA A 301 1.40 24.94 -18.37
C ALA A 301 0.29 24.98 -19.45
N CYS A 302 -0.12 23.81 -19.99
CA CYS A 302 -1.07 23.71 -21.10
C CYS A 302 -2.49 23.30 -20.65
N ALA A 303 -2.87 23.49 -19.38
CA ALA A 303 -4.08 22.94 -18.77
C ALA A 303 -5.44 23.38 -19.35
N HIS A 304 -5.49 24.18 -20.43
CA HIS A 304 -6.74 24.54 -21.10
C HIS A 304 -6.59 24.66 -22.62
N ARG A 305 -6.30 23.54 -23.29
CA ARG A 305 -6.83 23.15 -24.61
C ARG A 305 -6.23 21.79 -24.96
N THR A 306 -7.07 20.90 -25.47
CA THR A 306 -6.74 19.61 -26.09
C THR A 306 -5.37 19.59 -26.77
N PHE A 307 -4.36 19.04 -26.10
CA PHE A 307 -3.08 18.66 -26.68
C PHE A 307 -2.70 17.30 -26.07
N HIS A 308 -2.88 16.24 -26.87
CA HIS A 308 -2.30 14.93 -26.62
C HIS A 308 -1.00 14.87 -27.40
N THR A 309 0.13 14.75 -26.71
CA THR A 309 1.40 14.41 -27.37
C THR A 309 1.58 12.92 -27.15
N HIS A 310 1.43 12.14 -28.22
CA HIS A 310 1.71 10.71 -28.20
C HIS A 310 3.22 10.49 -28.19
N PHE A 311 3.76 9.88 -27.13
CA PHE A 311 5.20 9.63 -27.05
C PHE A 311 5.58 8.29 -27.68
N GLY A 312 4.75 7.26 -27.58
CA GLY A 312 5.02 5.99 -28.27
C GLY A 312 4.23 4.79 -27.78
N GLU A 313 4.55 3.64 -28.37
CA GLU A 313 3.87 2.36 -28.18
C GLU A 313 4.86 1.30 -27.66
N ALA A 314 4.52 0.66 -26.54
CA ALA A 314 5.29 -0.47 -26.01
C ALA A 314 4.40 -1.72 -25.93
N SER A 315 4.91 -2.87 -26.40
CA SER A 315 4.21 -4.12 -26.14
C SER A 315 4.16 -4.38 -24.63
N LYS A 316 3.06 -4.95 -24.14
CA LYS A 316 2.89 -5.31 -22.72
C LYS A 316 4.04 -6.13 -22.17
N GLU A 317 4.59 -7.02 -22.98
CA GLU A 317 5.72 -7.88 -22.60
C GLU A 317 7.03 -7.09 -22.46
N SER A 318 7.29 -6.10 -23.33
CA SER A 318 8.44 -5.20 -23.25
C SER A 318 8.32 -4.20 -22.09
N PHE A 319 7.14 -3.65 -21.85
CA PHE A 319 6.88 -2.75 -20.72
C PHE A 319 7.04 -3.45 -19.36
N LEU A 320 6.69 -4.74 -19.28
CA LEU A 320 6.76 -5.51 -18.04
C LEU A 320 8.14 -6.15 -17.80
N SER A 321 8.98 -6.34 -18.83
CA SER A 321 10.29 -7.00 -18.72
C SER A 321 11.40 -6.11 -18.15
N GLY A 322 11.25 -4.78 -18.22
CA GLY A 322 12.29 -3.83 -17.80
C GLY A 322 13.42 -3.63 -18.82
N GLU A 323 13.30 -4.26 -19.99
CA GLU A 323 14.11 -3.95 -21.18
C GLU A 323 13.73 -2.55 -21.72
N PRO A 324 14.56 -1.92 -22.56
CA PRO A 324 14.21 -0.66 -23.22
C PRO A 324 12.89 -0.81 -23.99
N ALA A 325 11.90 0.02 -23.65
CA ALA A 325 10.60 0.05 -24.31
C ALA A 325 10.60 1.13 -25.40
N PHE A 326 9.99 0.81 -26.53
CA PHE A 326 9.96 1.66 -27.72
C PHE A 326 9.11 2.91 -27.49
N LEU A 327 9.63 4.06 -27.93
CA LEU A 327 8.94 5.32 -27.93
C LEU A 327 9.03 5.89 -29.36
N VAL A 328 8.07 5.52 -30.22
CA VAL A 328 8.02 5.95 -31.63
C VAL A 328 7.26 7.27 -31.72
N VAL A 329 7.96 8.34 -32.09
CA VAL A 329 7.34 9.64 -32.38
C VAL A 329 7.47 9.89 -33.88
N ASP A 330 6.42 9.47 -34.59
CA ASP A 330 6.25 9.57 -36.04
C ASP A 330 7.33 8.86 -36.88
N ARG A 331 7.04 8.58 -38.15
CA ARG A 331 7.66 7.58 -39.05
C ARG A 331 9.18 7.68 -39.31
N ASN A 332 9.91 8.51 -38.57
CA ASN A 332 11.35 8.73 -38.75
C ASN A 332 12.20 8.66 -37.47
N PHE A 333 11.64 8.52 -36.25
CA PHE A 333 12.45 8.52 -35.02
C PHE A 333 11.96 7.55 -33.94
N ALA A 334 12.91 6.86 -33.29
CA ALA A 334 12.65 5.93 -32.18
C ALA A 334 13.55 6.28 -30.99
N ALA A 335 12.94 6.56 -29.83
CA ALA A 335 13.63 6.68 -28.56
C ALA A 335 13.48 5.37 -27.75
N TYR A 336 14.50 5.05 -26.96
CA TYR A 336 14.56 3.83 -26.14
C TYR A 336 14.61 4.24 -24.67
N LEU A 337 13.47 4.17 -23.97
CA LEU A 337 13.41 4.43 -22.53
C LEU A 337 13.07 3.13 -21.79
N THR A 338 13.80 2.84 -20.74
CA THR A 338 13.48 1.75 -19.82
C THR A 338 12.21 2.07 -19.01
N LYS A 339 11.58 1.04 -18.45
CA LYS A 339 10.44 1.19 -17.52
C LYS A 339 10.78 2.13 -16.35
N ASP A 340 11.99 2.03 -15.81
CA ASP A 340 12.44 2.86 -14.69
C ASP A 340 12.60 4.33 -15.10
N GLU A 341 13.05 4.61 -16.33
CA GLU A 341 13.15 5.97 -16.88
C GLU A 341 11.78 6.57 -17.17
N ILE A 342 10.87 5.78 -17.73
CA ILE A 342 9.45 6.16 -17.90
C ILE A 342 8.88 6.52 -16.53
N VAL A 343 8.96 5.64 -15.54
CA VAL A 343 8.48 5.92 -14.17
C VAL A 343 9.15 7.15 -13.56
N SER A 344 10.44 7.38 -13.85
CA SER A 344 11.16 8.57 -13.38
C SER A 344 10.61 9.85 -13.99
N LEU A 345 10.32 9.84 -15.30
CA LEU A 345 9.70 10.92 -16.05
C LEU A 345 8.26 11.17 -15.53
N MET A 346 7.45 10.12 -15.37
CA MET A 346 6.09 10.15 -14.81
C MET A 346 6.02 10.85 -13.45
N ALA A 347 7.07 10.67 -12.65
CA ALA A 347 7.12 11.18 -11.29
C ALA A 347 7.79 12.57 -11.18
N GLY A 348 8.29 13.16 -12.29
CA GLY A 348 9.07 14.41 -12.24
C GLY A 348 10.42 14.25 -11.54
N THR A 349 10.97 13.03 -11.56
CA THR A 349 12.16 12.60 -10.81
C THR A 349 13.32 12.16 -11.69
N MET A 350 13.24 12.40 -12.99
CA MET A 350 14.36 12.20 -13.88
C MET A 350 15.46 13.22 -13.54
N PRO A 351 16.75 12.81 -13.45
CA PRO A 351 17.85 13.73 -13.20
C PRO A 351 17.89 14.87 -14.22
N ALA A 352 18.33 16.06 -13.80
CA ALA A 352 18.40 17.24 -14.68
C ALA A 352 19.26 16.98 -15.93
N ASP A 353 20.42 16.33 -15.76
CA ASP A 353 21.31 15.96 -16.87
C ASP A 353 20.64 15.03 -17.88
N ASP A 354 19.78 14.12 -17.44
CA ASP A 354 19.05 13.20 -18.31
C ASP A 354 17.87 13.91 -18.98
N MET A 355 17.18 14.81 -18.27
CA MET A 355 16.18 15.70 -18.85
C MET A 355 16.77 16.64 -19.91
N ASP A 356 17.98 17.14 -19.68
CA ASP A 356 18.67 18.02 -20.63
C ASP A 356 19.18 17.25 -21.85
N LYS A 357 19.62 16.00 -21.69
CA LYS A 357 19.88 15.10 -22.82
C LYS A 357 18.62 14.85 -23.62
N LEU A 358 17.50 14.53 -22.97
CA LEU A 358 16.22 14.35 -23.66
C LEU A 358 15.80 15.63 -24.39
N ARG A 359 15.94 16.81 -23.79
CA ARG A 359 15.62 18.08 -24.44
C ARG A 359 16.57 18.41 -25.60
N ALA A 360 17.85 18.09 -25.47
CA ALA A 360 18.84 18.30 -26.53
C ALA A 360 18.61 17.35 -27.72
N GLU A 361 18.14 16.14 -27.45
CA GLU A 361 17.92 15.08 -28.44
C GLU A 361 16.54 15.20 -29.12
N PHE A 362 15.51 15.60 -28.37
CA PHE A 362 14.10 15.61 -28.81
C PHE A 362 13.45 17.00 -28.88
N GLY A 363 14.17 18.06 -28.52
CA GLY A 363 13.63 19.43 -28.44
C GLY A 363 12.77 19.68 -27.19
N ASN A 364 12.06 20.82 -27.15
CA ASN A 364 10.97 21.00 -26.19
C ASN A 364 9.82 20.06 -26.58
N PHE A 365 9.23 19.37 -25.60
CA PHE A 365 8.22 18.32 -25.75
C PHE A 365 6.93 18.77 -26.48
N PHE A 366 6.96 19.02 -27.79
CA PHE A 366 5.75 19.21 -28.60
C PHE A 366 5.98 18.83 -30.07
N LEU A 367 5.17 17.90 -30.58
CA LEU A 367 4.44 18.01 -31.86
C LEU A 367 3.36 16.93 -31.96
N ALA A 368 2.13 17.36 -32.31
CA ALA A 368 0.95 16.53 -32.48
C ALA A 368 0.80 16.06 -33.94
N SER A 369 0.28 14.85 -34.16
CA SER A 369 -0.35 14.46 -35.43
C SER A 369 -1.87 14.42 -35.28
N GLU A 370 -2.59 14.84 -36.33
CA GLU A 370 -4.07 14.98 -36.35
C GLU A 370 -4.83 13.64 -36.24
N GLU A 371 -4.14 12.50 -36.21
CA GLU A 371 -4.73 11.17 -36.43
C GLU A 371 -5.29 10.47 -35.16
N ARG A 372 -5.15 11.02 -33.95
CA ARG A 372 -5.49 10.33 -32.68
C ARG A 372 -6.71 10.88 -31.92
N PHE A 373 -7.65 11.53 -32.62
CA PHE A 373 -8.81 12.16 -31.96
C PHE A 373 -9.91 11.19 -31.47
N GLU A 374 -9.81 9.88 -31.72
CA GLU A 374 -10.95 8.96 -31.52
C GLU A 374 -10.82 7.89 -30.43
N MET A 375 -9.74 7.80 -29.64
CA MET A 375 -9.60 6.68 -28.68
C MET A 375 -9.61 7.14 -27.22
N MET A 376 -10.77 7.01 -26.58
CA MET A 376 -10.88 6.69 -25.16
C MET A 376 -11.58 5.34 -25.06
N PRO A 377 -11.03 4.39 -24.29
CA PRO A 377 -11.78 3.98 -23.11
C PRO A 377 -10.91 3.61 -21.88
N HIS A 378 -11.26 4.23 -20.75
CA HIS A 378 -11.19 3.73 -19.36
C HIS A 378 -9.94 2.97 -18.87
N SER A 379 -9.05 3.64 -18.14
CA SER A 379 -8.63 3.19 -16.79
C SER A 379 -7.77 4.24 -16.05
N MET A 380 -8.08 4.39 -14.76
CA MET A 380 -7.57 5.37 -13.77
C MET A 380 -8.05 6.83 -13.99
N PRO A 381 -8.84 7.40 -13.07
CA PRO A 381 -9.03 8.85 -13.05
C PRO A 381 -7.66 9.54 -12.91
N PRO A 382 -7.51 10.78 -13.43
CA PRO A 382 -6.28 11.54 -13.26
C PRO A 382 -5.85 11.52 -11.79
N ALA A 383 -4.55 11.37 -11.55
CA ALA A 383 -4.00 11.55 -10.21
C ALA A 383 -4.45 12.94 -9.72
N PRO A 384 -5.22 13.04 -8.63
CA PRO A 384 -5.67 14.33 -8.16
C PRO A 384 -4.43 15.16 -7.81
N THR A 385 -4.42 16.42 -8.24
CA THR A 385 -3.54 17.44 -7.69
C THR A 385 -3.69 17.44 -6.16
N LEU A 386 -2.69 17.91 -5.39
CA LEU A 386 -2.86 18.02 -3.93
C LEU A 386 -4.06 18.90 -3.54
N VAL A 387 -4.53 19.78 -4.45
CA VAL A 387 -5.75 20.57 -4.32
C VAL A 387 -7.01 19.70 -4.44
N GLU A 388 -7.03 18.72 -5.36
CA GLU A 388 -8.12 17.73 -5.50
C GLU A 388 -8.03 16.62 -4.44
N ALA A 389 -6.82 16.29 -3.98
CA ALA A 389 -6.59 15.41 -2.85
C ALA A 389 -6.90 16.12 -1.51
N ALA A 390 -6.98 17.45 -1.49
CA ALA A 390 -7.29 18.23 -0.28
C ALA A 390 -8.66 17.88 0.31
N GLU A 391 -9.64 17.53 -0.55
CA GLU A 391 -10.96 17.03 -0.12
C GLU A 391 -10.89 15.72 0.67
N TYR A 392 -9.79 14.96 0.51
CA TYR A 392 -9.49 13.75 1.25
C TYR A 392 -8.48 13.96 2.40
N ILE A 393 -7.84 15.14 2.50
CA ILE A 393 -6.73 15.45 3.41
C ILE A 393 -7.14 16.30 4.64
N ALA A 394 -8.34 16.90 4.70
CA ALA A 394 -8.75 17.67 5.89
C ALA A 394 -10.29 17.71 6.07
N PRO A 395 -10.82 17.72 7.31
CA PRO A 395 -10.30 18.54 8.41
C PRO A 395 -9.98 17.77 9.71
N CYS A 396 -8.69 17.65 9.99
CA CYS A 396 -8.17 17.64 11.36
C CYS A 396 -7.45 18.99 11.61
N MET A 397 -8.21 20.09 11.49
CA MET A 397 -7.89 21.42 12.04
C MET A 397 -9.21 22.19 12.22
N ARG A 398 -9.97 21.85 13.26
CA ARG A 398 -10.72 22.76 14.12
C ARG A 398 -10.79 22.18 15.51
#